data_AF-A0A3B8R0F3-F1
#
_entry.id   AF-A0A3B8R0F3-F1
#
_cell.length_a   1.000
_cell.length_b   1.000
_cell.length_c   1.000
_cell.angle_alpha   90.00
_cell.angle_beta   90.00
_cell.angle_gamma   90.00
#
_symmetry.space_group_name_H-M   'P 1'
#
loop_
_entity.id
_entity.type
_entity.pdbx_description
1 polymer ?
#
loop_
_entity_poly.entity_id
_entity_poly.type
_entity_poly.pdbx_seq_one_letter_code
_entity_poly.pdbx_strand_id
1 'polypeptide(L)' 'TKVNDSRLVAEGHQVRRRRECLACGERFTSFESAELMMPRVIKSDGSREPFNEEKLRSGLMRALEKRPVSLEGVEAV' A
#
# COMPACT_ATOMS: atom_id res chain seq x y z
N THR A 1 -12.40 9.69 -23.15
CA THR A 1 -11.65 10.62 -22.27
C THR A 1 -10.18 10.42 -22.50
N LYS A 2 -9.44 11.48 -22.88
CA LYS A 2 -8.00 11.41 -23.18
C LYS A 2 -7.18 11.83 -21.95
N VAL A 3 -6.08 11.14 -21.67
CA VAL A 3 -5.14 11.50 -20.60
C VAL A 3 -4.02 12.34 -21.21
N ASN A 4 -3.83 13.55 -20.68
CA ASN A 4 -2.84 14.49 -21.20
C ASN A 4 -1.56 14.51 -20.34
N ASP A 5 -1.70 14.44 -19.02
CA ASP A 5 -0.57 14.48 -18.08
C ASP A 5 -0.87 13.61 -16.86
N SER A 6 0.14 12.93 -16.30
CA SER A 6 0.03 12.09 -15.11
C SER A 6 1.20 12.38 -14.17
N ARG A 7 0.90 12.68 -12.90
CA ARG A 7 1.91 12.96 -11.87
C ARG A 7 1.61 12.20 -10.59
N LEU A 8 2.66 11.74 -9.91
CA LEU A 8 2.57 11.22 -8.55
C LEU A 8 2.42 12.38 -7.56
N VAL A 9 1.52 12.21 -6.60
CA VAL A 9 1.22 13.13 -5.50
C VAL A 9 1.05 12.32 -4.20
N ALA A 10 0.96 13.01 -3.06
CA ALA A 10 0.85 12.37 -1.74
C ALA A 10 1.96 11.32 -1.51
N GLU A 11 3.23 11.73 -1.67
CA GLU A 11 4.41 10.86 -1.50
C GLU A 11 4.39 9.58 -2.35
N GLY A 12 3.64 9.58 -3.46
CA GLY A 12 3.52 8.44 -4.37
C GLY A 12 2.27 7.58 -4.14
N HIS A 13 1.47 7.86 -3.11
CA HIS A 13 0.26 7.11 -2.82
C HIS A 13 -0.94 7.46 -3.71
N GLN A 14 -0.86 8.57 -4.46
CA GLN A 14 -1.94 9.01 -5.32
C GLN A 14 -1.41 9.50 -6.67
N VAL A 15 -2.16 9.22 -7.74
CA VAL A 15 -1.87 9.69 -9.10
C VAL A 15 -2.86 10.78 -9.47
N ARG A 16 -2.33 11.98 -9.72
CA ARG A 16 -3.11 13.08 -10.31
C ARG A 16 -3.01 13.00 -11.83
N ARG A 17 -4.16 12.90 -12.51
CA ARG A 17 -4.22 12.92 -13.99
C ARG A 17 -5.00 14.11 -14.50
N ARG A 18 -4.46 14.79 -15.51
CA ARG A 18 -5.17 15.81 -16.28
C ARG A 18 -5.83 15.15 -17.49
N ARG A 19 -7.15 15.25 -17.57
CA ARG A 19 -7.99 14.60 -18.58
C ARG A 19 -8.73 15.62 -19.43
N GLU A 20 -9.08 15.19 -20.63
CA GLU A 20 -9.88 15.97 -21.58
C GLU A 20 -11.07 15.12 -22.08
N CYS A 21 -12.25 15.72 -22.06
CA CYS A 21 -13.45 15.13 -22.63
C CYS A 21 -13.38 15.19 -24.16
N LEU A 22 -13.56 14.06 -24.84
CA LEU A 22 -13.48 14.01 -26.31
C LEU A 22 -14.76 14.51 -27.00
N ALA A 23 -15.86 14.63 -26.26
CA ALA A 23 -17.16 15.08 -26.80
C ALA A 23 -17.33 16.61 -26.72
N CYS A 24 -16.88 17.24 -25.62
CA CYS A 24 -17.02 18.68 -25.42
C CYS A 24 -15.70 19.45 -25.30
N GLY A 25 -14.55 18.77 -25.32
CA GLY A 25 -13.23 19.41 -25.19
C GLY A 25 -12.87 19.90 -23.78
N GLU A 26 -13.80 19.79 -22.82
CA GLU A 26 -13.59 20.28 -21.46
C GLU A 26 -12.47 19.53 -20.74
N ARG A 27 -11.64 20.28 -20.00
CA ARG A 27 -10.48 19.73 -19.29
C ARG A 27 -10.75 19.64 -17.80
N PHE A 28 -10.44 18.49 -17.21
CA PHE A 28 -10.65 18.24 -15.79
C PHE A 28 -9.48 17.47 -15.17
N THR A 29 -9.38 17.53 -13.84
CA THR A 29 -8.36 16.80 -13.08
C THR A 29 -9.04 15.70 -12.28
N SER A 30 -8.45 14.51 -12.30
CA SER A 30 -8.88 13.37 -11.48
C SER A 30 -7.75 12.92 -10.57
N PHE A 31 -8.11 12.43 -9.39
CA PHE A 31 -7.19 11.84 -8.43
C PHE A 31 -7.51 10.34 -8.31
N GLU A 32 -6.51 9.50 -8.51
CA GLU A 32 -6.60 8.05 -8.41
C GLU A 32 -5.76 7.60 -7.21
N SER A 33 -6.38 6.95 -6.22
CA SER A 33 -5.69 6.36 -5.07
C SER A 33 -5.80 4.85 -5.13
N ALA A 34 -4.75 4.13 -4.70
CA ALA A 34 -4.83 2.69 -4.53
C ALA A 34 -5.66 2.35 -3.27
N GLU A 35 -6.73 1.59 -3.44
CA GLU A 35 -7.49 1.05 -2.31
C GLU A 35 -6.85 -0.27 -1.86
N LEU A 36 -6.06 -0.19 -0.80
CA LEU A 36 -5.39 -1.36 -0.21
C LEU A 36 -6.30 -1.96 0.88
N MET A 37 -7.12 -2.93 0.48
CA MET A 37 -7.89 -3.72 1.45
C MET A 37 -7.06 -4.93 1.87
N MET A 38 -6.48 -4.86 3.08
CA MET A 38 -5.63 -5.93 3.59
C MET A 38 -6.44 -7.22 3.86
N PRO A 39 -5.89 -8.40 3.54
CA PRO A 39 -6.59 -9.66 3.72
C PRO A 39 -6.75 -10.00 5.21
N ARG A 40 -7.71 -10.88 5.51
CA ARG A 40 -7.77 -11.54 6.82
C ARG A 40 -6.77 -12.68 6.86
N VAL A 41 -5.98 -12.74 7.92
CA VAL A 41 -4.98 -13.79 8.14
C VAL A 41 -5.63 -14.95 8.88
N ILE A 42 -5.43 -16.18 8.38
CA ILE A 42 -5.79 -17.41 9.09
C ILE A 42 -4.60 -17.80 9.96
N LYS A 43 -4.83 -17.87 11.27
CA LYS A 43 -3.81 -18.25 12.24
C LYS A 43 -3.70 -19.77 12.35
N SER A 44 -2.63 -20.25 12.99
CA SER A 44 -2.35 -21.69 13.15
C SER A 44 -3.45 -22.43 13.92
N ASP A 45 -4.24 -21.72 14.73
CA ASP A 45 -5.41 -22.23 15.45
C ASP A 45 -6.72 -22.18 14.62
N GLY A 46 -6.64 -21.76 13.36
CA GLY A 46 -7.78 -21.61 12.45
C GLY A 46 -8.57 -20.30 12.62
N SER A 47 -8.21 -19.45 13.59
CA SER A 47 -8.88 -18.16 13.79
C SER A 47 -8.56 -17.18 12.66
N ARG A 48 -9.54 -16.31 12.32
CA ARG A 48 -9.40 -15.29 11.28
C ARG A 48 -9.30 -13.90 11.90
N GLU A 49 -8.15 -13.27 11.77
CA GLU A 49 -7.93 -11.90 12.25
C GLU A 49 -7.64 -10.94 11.10
N PRO A 50 -8.04 -9.66 11.21
CA PRO A 50 -7.55 -8.66 10.26
C PRO A 50 -6.02 -8.60 10.31
N PHE A 51 -5.39 -8.38 9.15
CA PHE A 51 -3.96 -8.14 9.13
C PHE A 51 -3.61 -6.95 10.02
N ASN A 52 -2.63 -7.15 10.90
CA ASN A 52 -2.09 -6.10 11.77
C ASN A 52 -0.56 -6.15 11.67
N GLU A 53 0.02 -5.07 11.15
CA GLU A 53 1.45 -4.95 10.90
C GLU A 53 2.28 -4.94 12.19
N GLU A 54 1.81 -4.26 13.24
CA GLU A 54 2.48 -4.22 14.56
C GLU A 54 2.54 -5.62 15.19
N LYS A 55 1.46 -6.39 15.04
CA LYS A 55 1.39 -7.78 15.51
C LYS A 55 2.37 -8.68 14.75
N LEU A 56 2.54 -8.45 13.45
CA LEU A 56 3.52 -9.16 12.63
C LEU A 56 4.95 -8.80 13.05
N ARG A 57 5.27 -7.50 13.15
CA ARG A 57 6.60 -7.02 13.58
C ARG A 57 6.97 -7.54 14.96
N SER A 58 6.08 -7.46 15.94
CA SER A 58 6.34 -7.99 17.29
C SER A 58 6.56 -9.50 17.29
N GLY A 59 5.80 -10.26 16.50
CA GLY A 59 6.01 -11.70 16.32
C GLY A 59 7.36 -12.02 15.68
N LEU A 60 7.76 -11.26 14.66
CA LEU A 60 9.04 -11.39 13.98
C LEU A 60 10.21 -11.08 14.92
N MET A 61 10.14 -9.97 15.66
CA MET A 61 11.15 -9.59 16.65
C MET A 61 11.34 -10.67 17.71
N ARG A 62 10.24 -11.24 18.22
CA ARG A 62 10.30 -12.34 19.20
C ARG A 62 10.91 -13.62 18.63
N ALA A 63 10.68 -13.91 17.34
CA ALA A 63 11.29 -15.06 16.68
C ALA A 63 12.81 -14.89 16.44
N LEU A 64 13.28 -13.64 16.38
CA LEU A 64 14.66 -13.28 16.07
C LEU A 64 15.53 -12.89 17.28
N GLU A 65 14.96 -12.78 18.49
CA GLU A 65 15.60 -12.28 19.73
C GLU A 65 16.95 -12.92 20.10
N LYS A 66 17.28 -14.10 19.56
CA LYS A 66 18.56 -14.80 19.79
C LYS A 66 19.20 -15.34 18.52
N ARG A 67 18.80 -14.82 17.35
CA ARG A 67 19.40 -15.20 16.07
C ARG A 67 20.38 -14.12 15.61
N PRO A 68 21.48 -14.48 14.93
CA PRO A 68 22.44 -13.52 14.41
C PRO A 68 21.88 -12.83 13.16
N VAL A 69 20.85 -11.99 13.33
CA VAL A 69 20.23 -11.20 12.26
C VAL A 69 20.28 -9.74 12.68
N SER A 70 20.80 -8.87 11.81
CA SER A 70 20.84 -7.43 12.07
C SER A 70 19.43 -6.83 11.95
N LEU A 71 19.16 -5.77 12.71
CA LEU A 71 17.87 -5.05 12.65
C LEU A 71 17.59 -4.52 11.23
N GLU A 72 18.62 -4.07 10.52
CA GLU A 72 18.53 -3.63 9.12
C GLU A 72 18.03 -4.74 8.19
N GLY A 73 18.39 -5.99 8.43
CA GLY A 73 17.90 -7.14 7.65
C GLY A 73 16.44 -7.50 7.96
N VAL A 74 15.91 -7.05 9.10
CA VAL A 74 14.52 -7.28 9.51
C VAL A 74 13.60 -6.19 8.95
N GLU A 75 14.09 -4.96 8.80
CA GLU A 75 13.32 -3.81 8.30
C GLU A 75 13.30 -3.67 6.78
N ALA A 76 14.19 -4.38 6.08
CA ALA A 76 14.24 -4.38 4.61
C ALA A 76 13.17 -5.27 3.93
N VAL A 77 12.27 -5.90 4.71
CA VAL A 77 11.23 -6.84 4.25
C VAL A 77 9.84 -6.23 4.34
#